data_AF-A0A0Q9X860-F1
#
_entry.id   AF-A0A0Q9X860-F1
#
_cell.length_a   1.000
_cell.length_b   1.000
_cell.length_c   1.000
_cell.angle_alpha   90.00
_cell.angle_beta   90.00
_cell.angle_gamma   90.00
#
_symmetry.space_group_name_H-M   'P 1'
#
loop_
_entity.id
_entity.type
_entity.pdbx_description
1 polymer ?
#
loop_
_entity_poly.entity_id
_entity_poly.type
_entity_poly.pdbx_seq_one_letter_code
_entity_poly.pdbx_strand_id
1 'polypeptide(L)'
;MPEHSPAPTPHRAIYGFAFYLLFTVLFIVYVAWAFIPLELGLHSYLPDKYFAVFIPFLILVFAWFFAFLIYPAINLSLTVNVDSIASIVAPKLVLPKGEEFSDWSQLKQDKENSNKSKIRKDPINCNLCGTIHKPIDRSPIAPLRFMDLSDVNKAYH
;
A
#
# COMPACT_ATOMS: atom_id res chain seq x y z
N MET A 1 15.46 -4.29 10.38
CA MET A 1 16.00 -3.09 9.71
C MET A 1 14.90 -2.03 9.65
N PRO A 2 15.04 -0.89 10.35
CA PRO A 2 14.01 0.16 10.42
C PRO A 2 13.91 1.02 9.15
N GLU A 3 14.86 0.87 8.23
CA GLU A 3 15.02 1.73 7.04
C GLU A 3 13.87 1.63 6.04
N HIS A 4 13.09 0.56 6.08
CA HIS A 4 11.88 0.36 5.28
C HIS A 4 10.58 0.77 5.98
N SER A 5 10.64 1.29 7.22
CA SER A 5 9.45 1.81 7.86
C SER A 5 8.98 3.06 7.10
N PRO A 6 7.70 3.16 6.67
CA PRO A 6 7.15 4.36 6.02
C PRO A 6 7.00 5.56 6.98
N ALA A 7 7.42 5.41 8.24
CA ALA A 7 7.34 6.46 9.24
C ALA A 7 8.12 7.73 8.81
N PRO A 8 7.61 8.94 9.12
CA PRO A 8 8.31 10.18 8.82
C PRO A 8 9.62 10.23 9.62
N THR A 9 10.74 10.00 8.94
CA THR A 9 12.07 10.18 9.53
C THR A 9 12.59 11.56 9.17
N PRO A 10 13.26 12.26 10.11
CA PRO A 10 13.78 13.60 9.86
C PRO A 10 14.75 13.64 8.66
N HIS A 11 15.47 12.55 8.43
CA HIS A 11 16.35 12.37 7.28
C HIS A 11 15.62 12.48 5.93
N ARG A 12 14.41 11.90 5.80
CA ARG A 12 13.62 11.96 4.56
C ARG A 12 13.05 13.36 4.31
N ALA A 13 12.75 14.11 5.36
CA ALA A 13 12.30 15.50 5.26
C ALA A 13 13.39 16.43 4.70
N ILE A 14 14.65 16.21 5.08
CA ILE A 14 15.79 17.01 4.60
C ILE A 14 15.96 16.87 3.08
N TYR A 15 15.86 15.66 2.53
CA TYR A 15 15.95 15.46 1.08
C TYR A 15 14.81 16.16 0.33
N GLY A 16 13.57 16.03 0.81
CA GLY A 16 12.43 16.71 0.22
C GLY A 16 12.61 18.22 0.21
N PHE A 17 13.10 18.81 1.30
CA PHE A 17 13.39 20.24 1.38
C PHE A 17 14.52 20.67 0.43
N ALA A 18 15.61 19.90 0.35
CA ALA A 18 16.71 20.18 -0.57
C ALA A 18 16.24 20.14 -2.04
N PHE A 19 15.44 19.14 -2.43
CA PHE A 19 14.85 19.07 -3.76
C PHE A 19 13.88 20.22 -4.02
N TYR A 20 13.06 20.60 -3.03
CA TYR A 20 12.16 21.74 -3.15
C TYR A 20 12.92 23.03 -3.48
N LEU A 21 14.00 23.33 -2.75
CA LEU A 21 14.84 24.50 -3.04
C LEU A 21 15.49 24.39 -4.42
N LEU A 22 16.04 23.23 -4.76
CA LEU A 22 16.68 22.98 -6.06
C LEU A 22 15.71 23.21 -7.22
N PHE A 23 14.51 22.62 -7.18
CA PHE A 23 13.50 22.81 -8.22
C PHE A 23 12.95 24.23 -8.25
N THR A 24 12.84 24.91 -7.10
CA THR A 24 12.42 26.31 -7.04
C THR A 24 13.43 27.20 -7.76
N VAL A 25 14.73 27.03 -7.48
CA VAL A 25 15.79 27.81 -8.15
C VAL A 25 15.85 27.50 -9.64
N LEU A 26 15.79 26.21 -10.03
CA LEU A 26 15.77 25.80 -11.43
C LEU A 26 14.55 26.38 -12.17
N PHE A 27 13.37 26.40 -11.52
CA PHE A 27 12.17 26.98 -12.10
C PHE A 27 12.32 28.48 -12.34
N ILE A 28 12.86 29.23 -11.38
CA ILE A 28 13.10 30.67 -11.54
C ILE A 28 14.08 30.93 -12.68
N VAL A 29 15.19 30.17 -12.75
CA VAL A 29 16.18 30.29 -13.84
C VAL A 29 15.54 29.96 -15.19
N TYR A 30 14.72 28.92 -15.26
CA TYR A 30 14.01 28.52 -16.47
C TYR A 30 13.00 29.58 -16.93
N VAL A 31 12.22 30.15 -16.02
CA VAL A 31 11.27 31.25 -16.31
C VAL A 31 12.03 32.48 -16.79
N ALA A 32 13.10 32.88 -16.08
CA ALA A 32 13.94 34.00 -16.50
C ALA A 32 14.49 33.77 -17.92
N TRP A 33 15.03 32.58 -18.19
CA TRP A 33 15.49 32.21 -19.52
C TRP A 33 14.39 32.29 -20.60
N ALA A 34 13.19 31.80 -20.31
CA ALA A 34 12.08 31.80 -21.25
C ALA A 34 11.59 33.21 -21.63
N PHE A 35 11.56 34.14 -20.66
CA PHE A 35 11.03 35.50 -20.85
C PHE A 35 12.06 36.55 -21.28
N ILE A 36 13.37 36.28 -21.13
CA ILE A 36 14.43 37.20 -21.58
C ILE A 36 14.35 37.39 -23.12
N PRO A 37 14.25 38.64 -23.63
CA PRO A 37 14.14 38.91 -25.07
C PRO A 37 15.42 38.54 -25.83
N LEU A 38 15.26 38.13 -27.10
CA LEU A 38 16.37 37.63 -27.94
C LEU A 38 17.42 38.70 -28.28
N GLU A 39 17.04 39.97 -28.13
CA GLU A 39 17.86 41.14 -28.51
C GLU A 39 19.09 41.34 -27.60
N LEU A 40 19.16 40.64 -26.47
CA LEU A 40 20.28 40.73 -25.52
C LEU A 40 21.53 39.93 -25.94
N GLY A 41 21.60 39.44 -27.18
CA GLY A 41 22.79 38.79 -27.75
C GLY A 41 23.15 37.41 -27.18
N LEU A 42 22.35 36.89 -26.25
CA LEU A 42 22.56 35.59 -25.61
C LEU A 42 22.13 34.39 -26.48
N HIS A 43 21.50 34.64 -27.63
CA HIS A 43 20.91 33.61 -28.50
C HIS A 43 21.94 32.61 -29.06
N SER A 44 23.20 33.02 -29.27
CA SER A 44 24.25 32.13 -29.78
C SER A 44 24.71 31.06 -28.77
N TYR A 45 24.39 31.25 -27.49
CA TYR A 45 24.88 30.40 -26.39
C TYR A 45 23.78 29.59 -25.70
N LEU A 46 22.50 29.90 -25.96
CA LEU A 46 21.37 29.22 -25.34
C LEU A 46 20.52 28.48 -26.38
N PRO A 47 19.84 27.39 -25.99
CA PRO A 47 18.96 26.66 -26.90
C PRO A 47 17.84 27.55 -27.44
N ASP A 48 17.28 27.17 -28.60
CA ASP A 48 16.12 27.82 -29.17
C ASP A 48 14.96 27.89 -28.16
N LYS A 49 14.22 29.01 -28.16
CA LYS A 49 13.09 29.24 -27.25
C LYS A 49 11.97 28.23 -27.42
N TYR A 50 11.89 27.56 -28.56
CA TYR A 50 10.98 26.42 -28.75
C TYR A 50 11.15 25.35 -27.65
N PHE A 51 12.39 25.15 -27.17
CA PHE A 51 12.66 24.19 -26.09
C PHE A 51 11.99 24.58 -24.78
N ALA A 52 11.68 25.86 -24.56
CA ALA A 52 10.93 26.29 -23.39
C ALA A 52 9.55 25.62 -23.36
N VAL A 53 8.85 25.48 -24.48
CA VAL A 53 7.53 24.82 -24.51
C VAL A 53 7.67 23.30 -24.67
N PHE A 54 8.67 22.85 -25.42
CA PHE A 54 8.86 21.43 -25.70
C PHE A 54 9.23 20.60 -24.47
N ILE A 55 10.12 21.10 -23.60
CA ILE A 55 10.55 20.40 -22.38
C ILE A 55 9.38 20.08 -21.43
N PRO A 56 8.53 21.03 -21.01
CA PRO A 56 7.40 20.72 -20.12
C PRO A 56 6.38 19.81 -20.81
N PHE A 57 6.17 19.95 -22.12
CA PHE A 57 5.32 19.03 -22.87
C PHE A 57 5.86 17.60 -22.82
N LEU A 58 7.17 17.41 -23.02
CA LEU A 58 7.81 16.10 -22.96
C LEU A 58 7.69 15.48 -21.56
N ILE A 59 7.84 16.27 -20.49
CA ILE A 59 7.64 15.80 -19.12
C ILE A 59 6.19 15.34 -18.91
N LEU A 60 5.19 16.08 -19.41
CA LEU A 60 3.78 15.69 -19.33
C LEU A 60 3.49 14.41 -20.10
N VAL A 61 4.03 14.27 -21.32
CA VAL A 61 3.88 13.05 -22.13
C VAL A 61 4.53 11.86 -21.43
N PHE A 62 5.72 12.04 -20.87
CA PHE A 62 6.40 10.99 -20.11
C PHE A 62 5.63 10.60 -18.86
N ALA A 63 5.11 11.57 -18.09
CA ALA A 63 4.28 11.32 -16.93
C ALA A 63 2.98 10.59 -17.29
N TRP A 64 2.34 10.97 -18.39
CA TRP A 64 1.15 10.28 -18.92
C TRP A 64 1.48 8.84 -19.32
N PHE A 65 2.56 8.63 -20.07
CA PHE A 65 3.01 7.29 -20.45
C PHE A 65 3.31 6.42 -19.22
N PHE A 66 3.96 7.00 -18.21
CA PHE A 66 4.30 6.28 -16.99
C PHE A 66 3.04 5.94 -16.16
N ALA A 67 2.12 6.89 -16.00
CA ALA A 67 0.91 6.71 -15.19
C ALA A 67 -0.11 5.74 -15.82
N PHE A 68 -0.28 5.79 -17.14
CA PHE A 68 -1.33 5.02 -17.82
C PHE A 68 -0.86 3.71 -18.44
N LEU A 69 0.42 3.59 -18.80
CA LEU A 69 0.94 2.40 -19.45
C LEU A 69 1.91 1.64 -18.54
N ILE A 70 2.99 2.28 -18.11
CA ILE A 70 4.04 1.59 -17.34
C ILE A 70 3.51 1.13 -15.98
N TYR A 71 2.87 2.03 -15.22
CA TYR A 71 2.44 1.71 -13.86
C TYR A 71 1.38 0.59 -13.83
N PRO A 72 0.32 0.60 -14.66
CA PRO A 72 -0.61 -0.52 -14.74
C PRO A 72 0.05 -1.80 -15.25
N ALA A 73 0.97 -1.72 -16.22
CA ALA A 73 1.68 -2.90 -16.71
C ALA A 73 2.54 -3.56 -15.63
N ILE A 74 3.29 -2.77 -14.86
CA ILE A 74 4.08 -3.28 -13.73
C ILE A 74 3.16 -3.88 -12.68
N ASN A 75 2.08 -3.19 -12.31
CA ASN A 75 1.13 -3.71 -11.33
C ASN A 75 0.52 -5.03 -11.77
N LEU A 76 0.13 -5.15 -13.04
CA LEU A 76 -0.40 -6.39 -13.60
C LEU A 76 0.66 -7.50 -13.62
N SER A 77 1.92 -7.18 -13.94
CA SER A 77 3.02 -8.16 -13.92
C SER A 77 3.36 -8.67 -12.52
N LEU A 78 3.08 -7.88 -11.48
CA LEU A 78 3.28 -8.27 -10.08
C LEU A 78 2.09 -9.01 -9.49
N THR A 79 0.92 -8.96 -10.15
CA THR A 79 -0.26 -9.70 -9.69
C THR A 79 -0.12 -11.20 -9.97
N VAL A 80 -0.73 -12.02 -9.10
CA VAL A 80 -0.76 -13.48 -9.29
C VAL A 80 -1.61 -13.81 -10.53
N ASN A 81 -1.27 -14.91 -11.23
CA ASN A 81 -2.08 -15.41 -12.36
C ASN A 81 -3.58 -15.40 -12.05
N VAL A 82 -4.37 -14.98 -13.03
CA VAL A 82 -5.83 -14.81 -12.91
C VAL A 82 -6.55 -16.09 -12.48
N ASP A 83 -6.02 -17.25 -12.87
CA ASP A 83 -6.60 -18.56 -12.55
C ASP A 83 -6.25 -19.06 -11.14
N SER A 84 -5.38 -18.36 -10.41
CA SER A 84 -5.01 -18.75 -9.05
C SER A 84 -6.07 -18.33 -8.04
N ILE A 85 -6.41 -19.22 -7.09
CA ILE A 85 -7.26 -18.90 -5.93
C ILE A 85 -6.76 -17.66 -5.15
N ALA A 86 -5.45 -17.41 -5.17
CA ALA A 86 -4.84 -16.26 -4.52
C ALA A 86 -5.30 -14.91 -5.08
N SER A 87 -5.92 -14.88 -6.27
CA SER A 87 -6.52 -13.66 -6.85
C SER A 87 -7.84 -13.28 -6.16
N ILE A 88 -8.57 -14.26 -5.60
CA ILE A 88 -9.89 -14.07 -4.98
C ILE A 88 -9.79 -14.06 -3.45
N VAL A 89 -8.96 -14.95 -2.89
CA VAL A 89 -8.85 -15.17 -1.43
C VAL A 89 -7.39 -15.30 -1.04
N ALA A 90 -6.98 -14.70 0.08
CA ALA A 90 -5.63 -14.88 0.61
C ALA A 90 -5.46 -16.30 1.21
N PRO A 91 -4.82 -17.26 0.52
CA PRO A 91 -4.85 -18.67 0.92
C PRO A 91 -4.08 -18.90 2.23
N LYS A 92 -3.01 -18.12 2.47
CA LYS A 92 -2.23 -18.15 3.72
C LYS A 92 -3.02 -17.76 4.98
N LEU A 93 -4.13 -17.03 4.82
CA LEU A 93 -4.97 -16.61 5.94
C LEU A 93 -6.13 -17.57 6.19
N VAL A 94 -6.56 -18.28 5.16
CA VAL A 94 -7.75 -19.13 5.25
C VAL A 94 -7.41 -20.61 5.39
N LEU A 95 -6.28 -21.06 4.86
CA LEU A 95 -5.86 -22.46 4.97
C LEU A 95 -4.93 -22.69 6.17
N PRO A 96 -4.96 -23.90 6.76
CA PRO A 96 -3.98 -24.33 7.74
C PRO A 96 -2.55 -24.20 7.20
N LYS A 97 -1.59 -23.91 8.08
CA LYS A 97 -0.18 -23.77 7.68
C LYS A 97 0.33 -25.06 7.02
N GLY A 98 0.62 -24.99 5.73
CA GLY A 98 1.21 -26.09 4.95
C GLY A 98 0.26 -26.81 4.00
N GLU A 99 -1.02 -26.44 3.97
CA GLU A 99 -2.00 -27.01 3.03
C GLU A 99 -2.15 -26.16 1.77
N GLU A 100 -2.22 -26.82 0.62
CA GLU A 100 -2.56 -26.20 -0.66
C GLU A 100 -4.06 -26.28 -0.92
N PHE A 101 -4.60 -25.26 -1.60
CA PHE A 101 -6.01 -25.20 -1.95
C PHE A 101 -6.35 -26.29 -2.99
N SER A 102 -7.33 -27.14 -2.69
CA SER A 102 -7.83 -28.13 -3.65
C SER A 102 -9.30 -27.92 -4.01
N ASP A 103 -10.16 -27.55 -3.06
CA ASP A 103 -11.60 -27.36 -3.30
C ASP A 103 -12.24 -26.30 -2.38
N TRP A 104 -13.31 -25.68 -2.87
CA TRP A 104 -14.07 -24.64 -2.17
C TRP A 104 -14.79 -25.14 -0.91
N SER A 105 -14.98 -26.45 -0.77
CA SER A 105 -15.56 -27.05 0.44
C SER A 105 -14.68 -26.85 1.69
N GLN A 106 -13.35 -26.76 1.52
CA GLN A 106 -12.38 -26.56 2.61
C GLN A 106 -12.60 -25.24 3.36
N LEU A 107 -12.93 -24.17 2.61
CA LEU A 107 -13.19 -22.85 3.17
C LEU A 107 -14.47 -22.80 4.02
N LYS A 108 -15.40 -23.74 3.82
CA LYS A 108 -16.64 -23.85 4.62
C LYS A 108 -16.40 -24.59 5.93
N GLN A 109 -15.51 -25.58 5.95
CA GLN A 109 -15.27 -26.45 7.11
C GLN A 109 -14.53 -25.75 8.25
N ASP A 110 -13.62 -24.82 7.96
CA ASP A 110 -12.87 -24.08 8.99
C ASP A 110 -13.75 -23.13 9.83
N LYS A 111 -14.86 -22.62 9.27
CA LYS A 111 -15.86 -21.86 10.04
C LYS A 111 -16.49 -22.68 11.17
N GLU A 112 -16.71 -23.98 10.95
CA GLU A 112 -17.30 -24.86 11.98
C GLU A 112 -16.26 -25.24 13.05
N ASN A 113 -15.01 -25.43 12.67
CA ASN A 113 -13.94 -25.81 13.58
C ASN A 113 -13.43 -24.64 14.45
N SER A 114 -13.38 -23.41 13.92
CA SER A 114 -13.04 -22.21 14.70
C SER A 114 -14.02 -21.96 15.85
N ASN A 115 -15.31 -22.25 15.65
CA ASN A 115 -16.34 -22.16 16.69
C ASN A 115 -16.20 -23.22 17.79
N LYS A 116 -15.51 -24.35 17.54
CA LYS A 116 -15.26 -25.40 18.53
C LYS A 116 -14.06 -25.11 19.43
N SER A 117 -13.13 -24.24 19.01
CA SER A 117 -11.95 -23.85 19.80
C SER A 117 -12.24 -22.69 20.76
N LYS A 118 -13.30 -22.78 21.57
CA LYS A 118 -13.36 -22.08 22.86
C LYS A 118 -12.80 -23.01 23.91
N ILE A 119 -11.49 -23.23 23.87
CA ILE A 119 -10.79 -23.91 24.97
C ILE A 119 -10.90 -22.97 26.18
N ARG A 120 -11.81 -23.30 27.10
CA ARG A 120 -11.88 -22.66 28.42
C ARG A 120 -10.54 -22.89 29.08
N LYS A 121 -9.73 -21.84 29.21
CA LYS A 121 -8.46 -21.91 29.94
C LYS A 121 -8.78 -22.06 31.42
N ASP A 122 -8.38 -23.20 31.99
CA ASP A 122 -8.58 -23.49 33.40
C ASP A 122 -7.91 -22.42 34.28
N PRO A 123 -8.49 -22.13 35.46
CA PRO A 123 -7.93 -21.14 36.37
C PRO A 123 -6.50 -21.51 36.78
N ILE A 124 -5.58 -20.56 36.67
CA ILE A 124 -4.15 -20.76 36.96
C ILE A 124 -3.90 -20.28 38.40
N ASN A 125 -3.24 -21.12 39.21
CA ASN A 125 -2.77 -20.72 40.53
C ASN A 125 -1.49 -19.88 40.38
N CYS A 126 -1.49 -18.65 40.89
CA CYS A 126 -0.36 -17.75 40.76
C CYS A 126 0.51 -17.80 42.03
N ASN A 127 1.75 -18.27 41.87
CA ASN A 127 2.73 -18.35 42.96
C ASN A 127 3.17 -16.98 43.52
N LEU A 128 2.85 -15.88 42.85
CA LEU A 128 3.28 -14.54 43.27
C LEU A 128 2.32 -13.89 44.28
N CYS A 129 1.03 -14.22 44.20
CA CYS A 129 -0.03 -13.63 45.00
C CYS A 129 -0.83 -14.66 45.80
N GLY A 130 -0.58 -15.97 45.61
CA GLY A 130 -1.24 -17.05 46.33
C GLY A 130 -2.74 -17.19 46.01
N THR A 131 -3.22 -16.49 44.98
CA THR A 131 -4.63 -16.48 44.58
C THR A 131 -4.83 -17.11 43.20
N ILE A 132 -6.04 -17.59 42.95
CA ILE A 132 -6.45 -18.19 41.68
C ILE A 132 -6.84 -17.08 40.69
N HIS A 133 -6.15 -17.03 39.54
CA HIS A 133 -6.47 -16.07 38.48
C HIS A 133 -7.23 -16.75 37.35
N LYS A 134 -8.40 -16.19 37.03
CA LYS A 134 -9.09 -16.51 35.79
C LYS A 134 -8.52 -15.64 34.66
N PRO A 135 -7.99 -16.23 33.58
CA PRO A 135 -7.54 -15.44 32.44
C PRO A 135 -8.73 -14.66 31.86
N ILE A 136 -8.54 -13.36 31.66
CA ILE A 136 -9.54 -12.51 31.00
C ILE A 136 -9.56 -12.92 29.53
N ASP A 137 -10.56 -13.71 29.17
CA ASP A 137 -10.81 -14.08 27.78
C ASP A 137 -11.43 -12.87 27.08
N ARG A 138 -10.60 -12.05 26.44
CA ARG A 138 -11.08 -11.07 25.48
C ARG A 138 -11.44 -11.86 24.23
N SER A 139 -12.72 -11.86 23.87
CA SER A 139 -13.15 -12.42 22.58
C SER A 139 -12.24 -11.90 21.48
N PRO A 140 -11.72 -12.75 20.57
CA PRO A 140 -11.01 -12.29 19.40
C PRO A 140 -11.88 -11.24 18.73
N ILE A 141 -11.32 -10.04 18.51
CA ILE A 141 -11.98 -9.04 17.67
C ILE A 141 -12.15 -9.74 16.33
N ALA A 142 -13.39 -9.98 15.91
CA ALA A 142 -13.65 -10.59 14.62
C ALA A 142 -12.84 -9.78 13.59
N PRO A 143 -12.00 -10.43 12.76
CA PRO A 143 -11.41 -9.71 11.64
C PRO A 143 -12.56 -9.01 10.93
N LEU A 144 -12.35 -7.76 10.48
CA LEU A 144 -13.32 -7.01 9.68
C LEU A 144 -13.64 -7.83 8.43
N ARG A 145 -14.56 -8.77 8.60
CA ARG A 145 -15.10 -9.64 7.59
C ARG A 145 -16.19 -8.81 6.93
N PHE A 146 -16.21 -8.81 5.61
CA PHE A 146 -17.39 -8.37 4.86
C PHE A 146 -18.60 -9.10 5.45
N MET A 147 -19.48 -8.35 6.09
CA MET A 147 -20.68 -8.91 6.70
C MET A 147 -21.44 -9.61 5.59
N ASP A 148 -21.65 -10.92 5.74
CA ASP A 148 -22.30 -11.73 4.73
C ASP A 148 -23.72 -11.20 4.54
N LEU A 149 -24.19 -11.09 3.29
CA LEU A 149 -25.55 -10.59 3.02
C LEU A 149 -26.61 -11.43 3.75
N SER A 150 -26.32 -12.71 3.96
CA SER A 150 -27.13 -13.63 4.76
C SER A 150 -27.14 -13.31 6.26
N ASP A 151 -26.03 -12.81 6.82
CA ASP A 151 -25.92 -12.38 8.21
C ASP A 151 -26.65 -11.04 8.43
N VAL A 152 -26.60 -10.13 7.44
CA VAL A 152 -27.38 -8.88 7.43
C VAL A 152 -28.87 -9.20 7.41
N ASN A 153 -29.30 -10.12 6.53
CA ASN A 153 -30.71 -10.46 6.43
C ASN A 153 -31.26 -11.07 7.73
N LYS A 154 -30.46 -11.87 8.45
CA LYS A 154 -30.85 -12.40 9.77
C LYS A 154 -30.81 -11.38 10.91
N ALA A 155 -30.06 -10.29 10.77
CA ALA A 155 -29.95 -9.27 11.80
C ALA A 155 -31.09 -8.25 11.71
N TYR A 156 -31.65 -8.06 10.52
CA TYR A 156 -32.68 -7.05 10.23
C TYR A 156 -34.05 -7.64 9.86
N HIS A 157 -34.15 -8.97 9.67
CA HIS A 157 -35.40 -9.72 9.52
C HIS A 157 -35.39 -10.95 10.42
#